data_AF-A0A060CIL4-F1
#
_entry.id   AF-A0A060CIL4-F1
#
_cell.length_a   1.000
_cell.length_b   1.000
_cell.length_c   1.000
_cell.angle_alpha   90.00
_cell.angle_beta   90.00
_cell.angle_gamma   90.00
#
_symmetry.space_group_name_H-M   'P 1'
#
loop_
_entity.id
_entity.type
_entity.pdbx_description
1 polymer ?
#
loop_
_entity_poly.entity_id
_entity_poly.type
_entity_poly.pdbx_seq_one_letter_code
_entity_poly.pdbx_strand_id
1 'polypeptide(L)'
;VIGFQRVADAGNFARAVRRVLRYETKSSGIRVPEGEGGTRVALAKAFPISIDADAYVELAGRPEIQARAEEIRASLGNPDRILLGVDRLDYTKGIRHRMKAFGELLEDERVHVGEVTLVQVASPSRERV
;
A
#
# COMPACT_ATOMS: atom_id res chain seq x y z
N VAL A 1 -17.78 0.86 -16.17
CA VAL A 1 -16.86 -0.16 -15.61
C VAL A 1 -16.56 0.19 -14.18
N ILE A 2 -16.40 -0.79 -13.29
CA ILE A 2 -16.04 -0.62 -11.88
C ILE A 2 -14.63 -1.20 -11.70
N GLY A 3 -13.71 -0.38 -11.20
CA GLY A 3 -12.30 -0.73 -11.08
C GLY A 3 -11.89 -1.16 -9.67
N PHE A 4 -11.03 -2.18 -9.60
CA PHE A 4 -10.46 -2.72 -8.36
C PHE A 4 -8.95 -2.83 -8.47
N GLN A 5 -8.24 -2.92 -7.34
CA GLN A 5 -6.78 -3.10 -7.37
C GLN A 5 -6.37 -4.51 -7.83
N ARG A 6 -7.13 -5.54 -7.44
CA ARG A 6 -6.81 -6.94 -7.74
C ARG A 6 -7.95 -7.66 -8.46
N VAL A 7 -7.59 -8.68 -9.23
CA VAL A 7 -8.55 -9.58 -9.89
C VAL A 7 -9.46 -10.26 -8.87
N ALA A 8 -8.90 -10.67 -7.72
CA ALA A 8 -9.65 -11.26 -6.62
C ALA A 8 -10.72 -10.31 -6.07
N ASP A 9 -10.44 -9.01 -5.95
CA ASP A 9 -11.38 -8.02 -5.44
C ASP A 9 -12.54 -7.79 -6.43
N ALA A 10 -12.24 -7.73 -7.73
CA ALA A 10 -13.27 -7.67 -8.76
C ALA A 10 -14.16 -8.93 -8.75
N GLY A 11 -13.56 -10.10 -8.54
CA GLY A 11 -14.29 -11.36 -8.36
C GLY A 11 -15.13 -11.39 -7.08
N ASN A 12 -14.61 -10.89 -5.97
CA ASN A 12 -15.34 -10.74 -4.71
C ASN A 12 -16.56 -9.84 -4.88
N PHE A 13 -16.40 -8.70 -5.56
CA PHE A 13 -17.50 -7.80 -5.86
C PHE A 13 -18.59 -8.46 -6.72
N ALA A 14 -18.22 -9.14 -7.82
CA ALA A 14 -19.19 -9.84 -8.65
C ALA A 14 -19.94 -10.93 -7.87
N ARG A 15 -19.23 -11.70 -7.02
CA ARG A 15 -19.86 -12.68 -6.12
C ARG A 15 -20.81 -12.03 -5.12
N ALA A 16 -20.43 -10.88 -4.54
CA ALA A 16 -21.28 -10.13 -3.63
C ALA A 16 -22.55 -9.64 -4.33
N VAL A 17 -22.46 -9.11 -5.54
CA VAL A 17 -23.64 -8.69 -6.34
C VAL A 17 -24.58 -9.87 -6.60
N ARG A 18 -24.05 -11.02 -7.03
CA ARG A 18 -24.86 -12.23 -7.22
C ARG A 18 -25.53 -12.70 -5.92
N ARG A 19 -24.82 -12.61 -4.79
CA ARG A 19 -25.32 -13.10 -3.49
C ARG A 19 -26.30 -12.13 -2.82
N VAL A 20 -26.09 -10.84 -2.95
CA VAL A 20 -26.88 -9.83 -2.22
C VAL A 20 -28.03 -9.34 -3.08
N LEU A 21 -27.76 -8.95 -4.33
CA LEU A 21 -28.74 -8.37 -5.25
C LEU A 21 -29.41 -9.40 -6.17
N ARG A 22 -28.91 -10.64 -6.19
CA ARG A 22 -29.41 -11.73 -7.06
C ARG A 22 -29.32 -11.46 -8.56
N TYR A 23 -28.53 -10.47 -8.96
CA TYR A 23 -28.30 -10.16 -10.37
C TYR A 23 -27.51 -11.27 -11.07
N GLU A 24 -27.76 -11.43 -12.37
CA GLU A 24 -27.01 -12.37 -13.21
C GLU A 24 -25.57 -11.86 -13.37
N THR A 25 -24.60 -12.68 -12.97
CA THR A 25 -23.18 -12.39 -13.12
C THR A 25 -22.51 -13.48 -13.94
N LYS A 26 -21.96 -13.10 -15.10
CA LYS A 26 -21.19 -13.97 -16.00
C LYS A 26 -19.79 -13.39 -16.21
N SER A 27 -18.92 -14.15 -16.88
CA SER A 27 -17.61 -13.66 -17.32
C SER A 27 -17.72 -12.42 -18.23
N SER A 28 -18.81 -12.32 -19.00
CA SER A 28 -19.11 -11.17 -19.86
C SER A 28 -19.59 -9.92 -19.10
N GLY A 29 -19.89 -10.03 -17.80
CA GLY A 29 -20.32 -8.92 -16.96
C GLY A 29 -21.50 -9.21 -16.06
N ILE A 30 -21.91 -8.19 -15.33
CA ILE A 30 -23.03 -8.16 -14.41
C ILE A 30 -24.20 -7.51 -15.12
N ARG A 31 -25.33 -8.22 -15.26
CA ARG A 31 -26.57 -7.65 -15.79
C ARG A 31 -27.27 -6.89 -14.68
N VAL A 32 -27.31 -5.58 -14.79
CA VAL A 32 -27.95 -4.68 -13.82
C VAL A 32 -29.30 -4.26 -14.38
N PRO A 33 -30.43 -4.61 -13.74
CA PRO A 33 -31.74 -4.11 -14.11
C PRO A 33 -31.80 -2.59 -14.01
N GLU A 34 -32.52 -1.98 -14.93
CA GLU A 34 -32.82 -0.54 -14.92
C GLU A 34 -34.32 -0.31 -14.76
N GLY A 35 -34.71 0.94 -14.53
CA GLY A 35 -36.12 1.34 -14.62
C GLY A 35 -36.68 1.02 -16.00
N GLU A 36 -38.00 0.84 -16.10
CA GLU A 36 -38.72 0.56 -17.36
C GLU A 36 -38.37 -0.78 -18.05
N GLY A 37 -37.83 -1.75 -17.30
CA GLY A 37 -37.54 -3.10 -17.82
C GLY A 37 -36.24 -3.20 -18.62
N GLY A 38 -35.44 -2.13 -18.64
CA GLY A 38 -34.11 -2.13 -19.24
C GLY A 38 -33.09 -2.98 -18.48
N THR A 39 -31.96 -3.27 -19.13
CA THR A 39 -30.80 -3.90 -18.49
C THR A 39 -29.53 -3.34 -19.07
N ARG A 40 -28.61 -2.91 -18.21
CA ARG A 40 -27.24 -2.57 -18.60
C ARG A 40 -26.25 -3.63 -18.15
N VAL A 41 -25.10 -3.70 -18.83
CA VAL A 41 -23.98 -4.58 -18.43
C VAL A 41 -22.92 -3.75 -17.72
N ALA A 42 -22.66 -4.09 -16.45
CA ALA A 42 -21.54 -3.55 -15.69
C ALA A 42 -20.37 -4.54 -15.70
N LEU A 43 -19.15 -4.04 -15.91
CA LEU A 43 -17.92 -4.83 -15.81
C LEU A 43 -17.21 -4.50 -14.50
N ALA A 44 -16.84 -5.52 -13.73
CA ALA A 44 -15.90 -5.41 -12.62
C ALA A 44 -14.53 -5.91 -13.10
N LYS A 45 -13.51 -5.05 -13.07
CA LYS A 45 -12.18 -5.37 -13.58
C LYS A 45 -11.07 -4.84 -12.67
N ALA A 46 -9.91 -5.48 -12.74
CA ALA A 46 -8.73 -5.03 -12.04
C ALA A 46 -7.98 -3.97 -12.86
N PHE A 47 -7.66 -2.85 -12.21
CA PHE A 47 -6.83 -1.76 -12.69
C PHE A 47 -5.88 -1.40 -11.54
N PRO A 48 -4.78 -2.15 -11.37
CA PRO A 48 -3.81 -1.86 -10.32
C PRO A 48 -3.23 -0.47 -10.54
N ILE A 49 -3.32 0.40 -9.52
CA ILE A 49 -2.76 1.74 -9.60
C ILE A 49 -1.23 1.68 -9.50
N SER A 50 -0.56 2.57 -10.23
CA SER A 50 0.88 2.78 -10.16
C SER A 50 1.17 4.26 -9.93
N ILE A 51 2.44 4.55 -9.67
CA ILE A 51 3.01 5.90 -9.67
C ILE A 51 3.68 6.18 -11.03
N ASP A 52 3.99 7.45 -11.26
CA ASP A 52 4.92 7.88 -12.31
C ASP A 52 6.35 7.55 -11.88
N ALA A 53 6.77 6.30 -12.17
CA ALA A 53 8.06 5.79 -11.70
C ALA A 53 9.25 6.59 -12.23
N ASP A 54 9.18 7.04 -13.49
CA ASP A 54 10.26 7.76 -14.16
C ASP A 54 10.51 9.11 -13.48
N ALA A 55 9.45 9.84 -13.13
CA ALA A 55 9.57 11.09 -12.38
C ALA A 55 10.26 10.92 -11.02
N TYR A 56 10.00 9.82 -10.31
CA TYR A 56 10.67 9.54 -9.03
C TYR A 56 12.12 9.10 -9.20
N VAL A 57 12.44 8.34 -10.26
CA VAL A 57 13.83 7.97 -10.58
C VAL A 57 14.64 9.22 -10.91
N GLU A 58 14.10 10.12 -11.73
CA GLU A 58 14.74 11.40 -12.04
C GLU A 58 14.95 12.24 -10.77
N LEU A 59 13.90 12.40 -9.95
CA LEU A 59 13.98 13.15 -8.70
C LEU A 59 15.02 12.56 -7.74
N ALA A 60 15.05 11.24 -7.59
CA ALA A 60 16.01 10.55 -6.73
C ALA A 60 17.45 10.72 -7.23
N GLY A 61 17.67 10.85 -8.54
CA GLY A 61 18.99 11.05 -9.14
C GLY A 61 19.58 12.46 -8.95
N ARG A 62 18.80 13.42 -8.43
CA ARG A 62 19.26 14.80 -8.31
C ARG A 62 20.36 14.96 -7.25
N PRO A 63 21.44 15.71 -7.51
CA PRO A 63 22.56 15.86 -6.58
C PRO A 63 22.15 16.35 -5.18
N GLU A 64 21.21 17.29 -5.10
CA GLU A 64 20.72 17.81 -3.82
C GLU A 64 19.96 16.76 -2.99
N ILE A 65 19.29 15.82 -3.64
CA ILE A 65 18.58 14.73 -2.97
C ILE A 65 19.57 13.68 -2.46
N GLN A 66 20.59 13.36 -3.25
CA GLN A 66 21.67 12.46 -2.85
C GLN A 66 22.47 13.04 -1.67
N ALA A 67 22.86 14.32 -1.74
CA ALA A 67 23.52 15.01 -0.65
C ALA A 67 22.66 15.00 0.63
N ARG A 68 21.36 15.26 0.51
CA ARG A 68 20.45 15.21 1.66
C ARG A 68 20.34 13.80 2.26
N ALA A 69 20.37 12.75 1.43
CA ALA A 69 20.36 11.36 1.91
C ALA A 69 21.64 11.02 2.70
N GLU A 70 22.79 11.51 2.26
CA GLU A 70 24.07 11.37 2.98
C GLU A 70 24.04 12.12 4.32
N GLU A 71 23.54 13.35 4.34
CA GLU A 71 23.35 14.12 5.59
C GLU A 71 22.46 13.38 6.59
N ILE A 72 21.33 12.82 6.13
CA ILE A 72 20.43 12.04 6.98
C ILE A 72 21.17 10.83 7.55
N ARG A 73 21.90 10.07 6.73
CA ARG A 73 22.67 8.92 7.21
C ARG A 73 23.74 9.32 8.24
N ALA A 74 24.44 10.41 8.00
CA ALA A 74 25.43 10.95 8.94
C ALA A 74 24.79 11.35 10.28
N SER A 75 23.63 12.02 10.24
CA SER A 75 22.88 12.40 11.46
C SER A 75 22.37 11.20 12.28
N LEU A 76 22.25 10.02 11.66
CA LEU A 76 21.90 8.77 12.32
C LEU A 76 23.12 8.01 12.87
N GLY A 77 24.32 8.59 12.79
CA GLY A 77 25.56 7.97 13.27
C GLY A 77 26.26 7.08 12.25
N ASN A 78 25.97 7.24 10.95
CA ASN A 78 26.52 6.42 9.87
C ASN A 78 26.31 4.89 10.03
N PRO A 79 25.07 4.41 10.23
CA PRO A 79 24.82 2.98 10.33
C PRO A 79 25.08 2.28 8.99
N ASP A 80 25.53 1.04 9.08
CA ASP A 80 25.74 0.16 7.93
C ASP A 80 24.44 -0.07 7.16
N ARG A 81 23.32 -0.18 7.88
CA ARG A 81 21.99 -0.41 7.31
C ARG A 81 20.95 0.50 7.94
N ILE A 82 20.09 1.08 7.10
CA ILE A 82 18.89 1.80 7.51
C ILE A 82 17.67 1.02 7.05
N LEU A 83 16.81 0.66 7.99
CA LEU A 83 15.47 0.16 7.70
C LEU A 83 14.52 1.35 7.71
N LEU A 84 13.79 1.59 6.61
CA LEU A 84 12.89 2.73 6.49
C LEU A 84 11.43 2.27 6.38
N GLY A 85 10.57 2.90 7.19
CA GLY A 85 9.13 2.84 7.04
C GLY A 85 8.50 4.20 6.84
N VAL A 86 7.67 4.33 5.82
CA VAL A 86 6.90 5.55 5.55
C VAL A 86 5.45 5.15 5.33
N ASP A 87 4.64 5.36 6.36
CA ASP A 87 3.25 4.93 6.39
C ASP A 87 2.38 5.98 7.07
N ARG A 88 1.07 5.93 6.85
CA ARG A 88 0.14 6.64 7.75
C ARG A 88 0.07 5.89 9.08
N LEU A 89 -0.18 6.61 10.17
CA LEU A 89 -0.46 6.02 11.47
C LEU A 89 -1.85 5.37 11.45
N ASP A 90 -1.93 4.16 10.91
CA ASP A 90 -3.14 3.41 10.61
C ASP A 90 -2.88 1.94 10.93
N TYR A 91 -3.80 1.30 11.65
CA TYR A 91 -3.62 -0.07 12.16
C TYR A 91 -3.43 -1.11 11.05
N THR A 92 -3.87 -0.81 9.82
CA THR A 92 -3.72 -1.71 8.66
C THR A 92 -2.30 -1.71 8.08
N LYS A 93 -1.43 -0.78 8.49
CA LYS A 93 -0.06 -0.61 7.94
C LYS A 93 0.99 -1.52 8.59
N GLY A 94 0.62 -2.27 9.62
CA GLY A 94 1.51 -3.26 10.22
C GLY A 94 2.72 -2.67 10.95
N ILE A 95 2.71 -1.38 11.30
CA ILE A 95 3.80 -0.69 12.00
C ILE A 95 4.19 -1.44 13.29
N ARG A 96 3.19 -1.88 14.07
CA ARG A 96 3.43 -2.65 15.31
C ARG A 96 4.18 -3.97 15.05
N HIS A 97 3.84 -4.67 13.96
CA HIS A 97 4.51 -5.93 13.60
C HIS A 97 5.96 -5.67 13.20
N ARG A 98 6.24 -4.58 12.48
CA ARG A 98 7.60 -4.17 12.13
C ARG A 98 8.45 -3.84 13.34
N MET A 99 7.88 -3.09 14.29
CA MET A 99 8.55 -2.76 15.55
C MET A 99 8.83 -4.01 16.38
N LYS A 100 7.85 -4.92 16.49
CA LYS A 100 8.02 -6.20 17.17
C LYS A 100 9.14 -7.03 16.55
N ALA A 101 9.13 -7.20 15.23
CA ALA A 101 10.15 -7.98 14.53
C ALA A 101 11.56 -7.38 14.69
N PHE A 102 11.68 -6.05 14.67
CA PHE A 102 12.97 -5.40 14.92
C PHE A 102 13.44 -5.60 16.37
N GLY A 103 12.54 -5.54 17.34
CA GLY A 103 12.82 -5.88 18.74
C GLY A 103 13.30 -7.32 18.91
N GLU A 104 12.60 -8.28 18.31
CA GLU A 104 13.00 -9.70 18.32
C GLU A 104 14.38 -9.91 17.68
N LEU A 105 14.69 -9.22 16.59
CA LEU A 105 16.03 -9.29 15.97
C LEU A 105 17.14 -8.75 16.88
N LEU A 106 16.85 -7.73 17.69
CA LEU A 106 17.80 -7.20 18.68
C LEU A 106 17.95 -8.17 19.86
N GLU A 107 16.85 -8.73 20.36
CA GLU A 107 16.82 -9.72 21.45
C GLU A 107 17.56 -11.00 21.07
N ASP A 108 17.41 -11.45 19.82
CA ASP A 108 18.10 -12.61 19.26
C ASP A 108 19.57 -12.32 18.89
N GLU A 109 20.06 -11.09 19.13
CA GLU A 109 21.40 -10.62 18.74
C GLU A 109 21.71 -10.78 17.25
N ARG A 110 20.68 -10.76 16.40
CA ARG A 110 20.79 -10.89 14.94
C ARG A 110 21.02 -9.56 14.25
N VAL A 111 20.76 -8.45 14.94
CA VAL A 111 21.14 -7.10 14.56
C VAL A 111 21.68 -6.38 15.78
N HIS A 112 22.67 -5.50 15.58
CA HIS A 112 23.31 -4.77 16.67
C HIS A 112 23.00 -3.28 16.63
N VAL A 113 22.90 -2.68 17.81
CA VAL A 113 22.72 -1.23 17.97
C VAL A 113 23.96 -0.52 17.41
N GLY A 114 23.74 0.47 16.54
CA GLY A 114 24.80 1.22 15.85
C GLY A 114 25.09 0.72 14.43
N GLU A 115 24.91 -0.58 14.16
CA GLU A 115 25.05 -1.14 12.81
C GLU A 115 23.76 -1.00 12.00
N VAL A 116 22.61 -1.22 12.64
CA VAL A 116 21.29 -1.18 12.01
C VAL A 116 20.40 -0.18 12.73
N THR A 117 19.86 0.78 11.97
CA THR A 117 18.92 1.78 12.47
C THR A 117 17.56 1.66 11.78
N LEU A 118 16.49 1.53 12.57
CA LEU A 118 15.11 1.59 12.08
C LEU A 118 14.57 3.03 12.19
N VAL A 119 14.17 3.61 11.05
CA VAL A 119 13.49 4.90 10.97
C VAL A 119 12.05 4.67 10.51
N GLN A 120 11.07 5.01 11.35
CA GLN A 120 9.66 4.97 11.00
C GLN A 120 9.07 6.37 10.98
N VAL A 121 8.76 6.86 9.78
CA VAL A 121 7.96 8.06 9.56
C VAL A 121 6.49 7.63 9.54
N ALA A 122 5.73 8.12 10.52
CA ALA A 122 4.30 7.85 10.63
C ALA A 122 3.51 9.16 10.52
N SER A 123 2.93 9.42 9.35
CA SER A 123 2.11 10.62 9.15
C SER A 123 0.78 10.46 9.90
N PRO A 124 0.33 11.45 10.69
CA PRO A 124 -0.94 11.37 11.40
C PRO A 124 -2.08 10.99 10.46
N SER A 125 -2.82 9.94 10.81
CA SER A 125 -4.08 9.65 10.15
C SER A 125 -5.14 10.58 10.72
N ARG A 126 -6.01 11.12 9.87
CA ARG A 126 -7.25 11.76 10.32
C ARG A 126 -8.20 10.66 10.79
N GLU A 127 -7.92 10.04 11.92
CA GLU A 127 -8.96 9.42 12.71
C GLU A 127 -9.63 10.57 13.48
N ARG A 128 -10.81 10.99 13.01
CA ARG A 128 -11.69 11.82 13.83
C ARG A 128 -12.01 11.02 15.09
N VAL A 129 -11.32 11.36 16.17
CA VAL A 129 -11.91 11.41 17.51
C VAL A 129 -12.41 12.84 17.70
#